data_AF-A0A7S0UKN2-F1
#
_entry.id   AF-A0A7S0UKN2-F1
#
_cell.length_a   1.000
_cell.length_b   1.000
_cell.length_c   1.000
_cell.angle_alpha   90.00
_cell.angle_beta   90.00
_cell.angle_gamma   90.00
#
_symmetry.space_group_name_H-M   'P 1'
#
loop_
_entity.id
_entity.type
_entity.pdbx_description
1 polymer ?
#
loop_
_entity_poly.entity_id
_entity_poly.type
_entity_poly.pdbx_seq_one_letter_code
_entity_poly.pdbx_strand_id
1 'polypeptide(L)'
;RAIVYGGGAAEISCSLAVEDAANKVIDVEHYAMRAFADALQAIPIALAENSGLPPIESLTAVKRRQLEEKNPYLGIDCNDVGTNDMREQSVFETVMGKKQQLFLATQVCKMILKIDDVIKPSDF
;
A
#
# COMPACT_ATOMS: atom_id res chain seq x y z
N ARG A 1 16.13 10.80 -13.31
CA ARG A 1 15.49 9.50 -12.99
C ARG A 1 14.88 9.63 -11.59
N ALA A 2 13.59 9.34 -11.40
CA ALA A 2 12.90 9.57 -10.13
C ALA A 2 12.79 8.27 -9.32
N ILE A 3 13.07 8.34 -8.02
CA ILE A 3 13.07 7.22 -7.08
C ILE A 3 12.03 7.43 -5.98
N VAL A 4 11.61 6.34 -5.36
CA VAL A 4 10.80 6.29 -4.14
C VAL A 4 11.45 5.33 -3.16
N TYR A 5 11.11 5.45 -1.89
CA TYR A 5 11.61 4.56 -0.87
C TYR A 5 10.69 3.35 -0.72
N GLY A 6 11.31 2.17 -0.64
CA GLY A 6 10.61 0.89 -0.59
C GLY A 6 10.20 0.52 0.83
N GLY A 7 10.29 -0.77 1.19
CA GLY A 7 9.96 -1.24 2.54
C GLY A 7 8.52 -0.95 2.98
N GLY A 8 7.60 -0.79 2.03
CA GLY A 8 6.21 -0.40 2.32
C GLY A 8 6.01 1.10 2.59
N ALA A 9 7.08 1.92 2.59
CA ALA A 9 6.98 3.35 2.90
C ALA A 9 6.10 4.10 1.88
N ALA A 10 6.33 3.83 0.58
CA ALA A 10 5.54 4.41 -0.50
C ALA A 10 4.06 4.00 -0.42
N GLU A 11 3.77 2.73 -0.11
CA GLU A 11 2.41 2.21 0.03
C GLU A 11 1.66 2.85 1.21
N ILE A 12 2.32 3.01 2.36
CA ILE A 12 1.76 3.69 3.53
C ILE A 12 1.46 5.16 3.18
N SER A 13 2.39 5.84 2.53
CA SER A 13 2.21 7.23 2.12
C SER A 13 1.05 7.40 1.13
N CYS A 14 0.95 6.50 0.14
CA CYS A 14 -0.18 6.48 -0.78
C CYS A 14 -1.51 6.18 -0.07
N SER A 15 -1.53 5.24 0.88
CA SER A 15 -2.70 4.91 1.69
C SER A 15 -3.23 6.15 2.42
N LEU A 16 -2.34 6.88 3.11
CA LEU A 16 -2.67 8.14 3.79
C LEU A 16 -3.21 9.21 2.83
N ALA A 17 -2.59 9.37 1.66
CA ALA A 17 -3.03 10.34 0.67
C ALA A 17 -4.40 10.00 0.08
N VAL A 18 -4.67 8.72 -0.18
CA VAL A 18 -5.97 8.26 -0.68
C VAL A 18 -7.04 8.39 0.41
N GLU A 19 -6.71 8.11 1.67
CA GLU A 19 -7.61 8.28 2.81
C GLU A 19 -8.01 9.76 3.01
N ASP A 20 -7.05 10.69 2.92
CA ASP A 20 -7.32 12.13 2.96
C ASP A 20 -8.16 12.60 1.76
N ALA A 21 -7.90 12.05 0.56
CA ALA A 21 -8.72 12.33 -0.60
C ALA A 21 -10.15 11.79 -0.45
N ALA A 22 -10.32 10.59 0.12
CA ALA A 22 -11.62 9.98 0.36
C ALA A 22 -12.47 10.81 1.31
N ASN A 23 -11.86 11.41 2.34
CA ASN A 23 -12.57 12.29 3.29
C ASN A 23 -13.12 13.58 2.65
N LYS A 24 -12.63 13.95 1.47
CA LYS A 24 -13.11 15.12 0.71
C LYS A 24 -14.22 14.77 -0.29
N VAL A 25 -14.46 13.48 -0.54
CA VAL A 25 -15.48 12.99 -1.46
C VAL A 25 -16.76 12.67 -0.68
N ILE A 26 -17.89 13.26 -1.10
CA ILE A 26 -19.18 13.14 -0.41
C ILE A 26 -19.96 11.91 -0.91
N ASP A 27 -19.76 11.54 -2.17
CA ASP A 27 -20.52 10.47 -2.83
C ASP A 27 -20.02 9.07 -2.43
N VAL A 28 -20.75 8.03 -2.84
CA VAL A 28 -20.47 6.61 -2.54
C VAL A 28 -19.06 6.13 -2.95
N GLU A 29 -18.40 6.86 -3.84
CA GLU A 29 -17.03 6.60 -4.27
C GLU A 29 -16.02 6.60 -3.11
N HIS A 30 -16.28 7.34 -2.02
CA HIS A 30 -15.39 7.38 -0.87
C HIS A 30 -15.19 6.00 -0.21
N TYR A 31 -16.18 5.11 -0.29
CA TYR A 31 -16.05 3.73 0.19
C TYR A 31 -15.02 2.94 -0.62
N ALA A 32 -15.05 3.07 -1.95
CA ALA A 32 -14.08 2.42 -2.83
C ALA A 32 -12.67 2.97 -2.64
N MET A 33 -12.54 4.29 -2.42
CA MET A 33 -11.26 4.92 -2.11
C MET A 33 -10.67 4.43 -0.79
N ARG A 34 -11.49 4.34 0.26
CA ARG A 34 -11.08 3.78 1.56
C ARG A 34 -10.65 2.32 1.43
N ALA A 35 -11.43 1.50 0.73
CA ALA A 35 -11.06 0.11 0.46
C ALA A 35 -9.72 0.00 -0.30
N PHE A 36 -9.45 0.90 -1.24
CA PHE A 36 -8.15 0.96 -1.92
C PHE A 36 -7.02 1.40 -0.99
N ALA A 37 -7.25 2.40 -0.13
CA ALA A 37 -6.29 2.82 0.88
C ALA A 37 -5.94 1.68 1.84
N ASP A 38 -6.93 0.89 2.27
CA ASP A 38 -6.73 -0.28 3.11
C ASP A 38 -5.98 -1.39 2.36
N ALA A 39 -6.30 -1.63 1.09
CA ALA A 39 -5.60 -2.61 0.26
C ALA A 39 -4.10 -2.28 0.09
N LEU A 40 -3.73 -1.00 0.01
CA LEU A 40 -2.32 -0.58 -0.03
C LEU A 40 -1.55 -1.01 1.23
N GLN A 41 -2.21 -1.08 2.38
CA GLN A 41 -1.59 -1.51 3.64
C GLN A 41 -1.28 -3.01 3.67
N ALA A 42 -1.82 -3.81 2.75
CA ALA A 42 -1.53 -5.25 2.67
C ALA A 42 -0.03 -5.53 2.39
N ILE A 43 0.63 -4.67 1.60
CA ILE A 43 2.06 -4.83 1.28
C ILE A 43 2.96 -4.66 2.52
N PRO A 44 2.89 -3.56 3.29
CA PRO A 44 3.67 -3.42 4.52
C PRO A 44 3.27 -4.46 5.59
N ILE A 45 2.01 -4.89 5.66
CA ILE A 45 1.60 -5.98 6.56
C ILE A 45 2.33 -7.28 6.19
N ALA A 46 2.34 -7.65 4.91
CA ALA A 46 3.03 -8.84 4.45
C ALA A 46 4.55 -8.76 4.67
N LEU A 47 5.14 -7.57 4.51
CA LEU A 47 6.56 -7.36 4.82
C LEU A 47 6.85 -7.56 6.31
N ALA A 48 6.03 -6.99 7.20
CA ALA A 48 6.18 -7.15 8.64
C ALA A 48 6.03 -8.62 9.06
N GLU A 49 5.02 -9.31 8.54
CA GLU A 49 4.76 -10.73 8.81
C GLU A 49 5.94 -11.62 8.37
N ASN A 50 6.43 -11.42 7.14
CA ASN A 50 7.57 -12.18 6.60
C ASN A 50 8.88 -11.89 7.34
N SER A 51 8.99 -10.73 8.00
CA SER A 51 10.11 -10.35 8.84
C SER A 51 9.94 -10.76 10.32
N GLY A 52 8.85 -11.44 10.67
CA GLY A 52 8.59 -11.87 12.05
C GLY A 52 8.21 -10.74 13.02
N LEU A 53 7.84 -9.58 12.47
CA LEU A 53 7.37 -8.43 13.25
C LEU A 53 5.85 -8.52 13.48
N PRO A 54 5.32 -7.93 14.58
CA PRO A 54 3.88 -7.86 14.82
C PRO A 54 3.21 -6.95 13.76
N PRO A 55 2.47 -7.48 12.76
CA PRO A 55 2.19 -6.73 11.54
C PRO A 55 1.34 -5.48 11.75
N ILE A 56 0.31 -5.58 12.59
CA ILE A 56 -0.60 -4.48 12.91
C ILE A 56 0.13 -3.39 13.70
N GLU A 57 0.93 -3.77 14.69
CA GLU A 57 1.65 -2.83 15.54
C GLU A 57 2.73 -2.09 14.74
N SER A 58 3.51 -2.81 13.94
CA SER A 58 4.55 -2.23 13.09
C SER A 58 3.97 -1.27 12.06
N LEU A 59 2.90 -1.67 11.36
CA LEU A 59 2.22 -0.78 10.41
C LEU A 59 1.67 0.47 11.11
N THR A 60 0.97 0.31 12.22
CA THR A 60 0.34 1.43 12.93
C THR A 60 1.39 2.41 13.44
N ALA A 61 2.50 1.92 13.99
CA ALA A 61 3.62 2.73 14.44
C ALA A 61 4.23 3.54 13.29
N VAL A 62 4.55 2.91 12.16
CA VAL A 62 5.14 3.59 11.00
C VAL A 62 4.16 4.57 10.36
N LYS A 63 2.89 4.19 10.18
CA LYS A 63 1.82 5.05 9.65
C LYS A 63 1.65 6.32 10.50
N ARG A 64 1.64 6.16 11.83
CA ARG A 64 1.58 7.29 12.78
C ARG A 64 2.79 8.22 12.63
N ARG A 65 4.00 7.66 12.57
CA ARG A 65 5.22 8.47 12.40
C ARG A 65 5.25 9.21 11.06
N GLN A 66 4.82 8.58 9.96
CA GLN A 66 4.71 9.27 8.67
C GLN A 66 3.80 10.50 8.76
N LEU A 67 2.67 10.40 9.49
CA LEU A 67 1.75 11.51 9.70
C LEU A 67 2.33 12.62 10.58
N GLU A 68 2.91 12.27 11.72
CA GLU A 68 3.45 13.23 12.70
C GLU A 68 4.69 13.95 12.16
N GLU A 69 5.61 13.20 11.54
CA GLU A 69 6.88 13.73 11.02
C GLU A 69 6.75 14.30 9.59
N LYS A 70 5.62 14.04 8.91
CA LYS A 70 5.42 14.35 7.49
C LYS A 70 6.54 13.77 6.60
N ASN A 71 7.04 12.60 6.97
CA ASN A 71 8.16 11.94 6.32
C ASN A 71 7.68 10.66 5.59
N PRO A 72 7.56 10.68 4.26
CA PRO A 72 7.08 9.52 3.49
C PRO A 72 8.14 8.42 3.31
N TYR A 73 9.33 8.55 3.91
CA TYR A 73 10.44 7.61 3.76
C TYR A 73 10.42 6.51 4.82
N LEU A 74 9.54 6.61 5.81
CA LEU A 74 9.45 5.66 6.90
C LEU A 74 8.74 4.39 6.44
N GLY A 75 9.42 3.25 6.49
CA GLY A 75 8.90 1.93 6.10
C GLY A 75 9.03 0.91 7.21
N ILE A 76 8.66 -0.34 6.89
CA ILE A 76 8.87 -1.49 7.76
C ILE A 76 10.35 -1.84 7.77
N ASP A 77 10.92 -1.96 8.97
CA ASP A 77 12.31 -2.38 9.15
C ASP A 77 12.43 -3.90 9.02
N CYS A 78 12.49 -4.40 7.79
CA CYS A 78 12.56 -5.84 7.54
C CYS A 78 13.90 -6.48 7.94
N ASN A 79 14.96 -5.68 8.10
CA ASN A 79 16.32 -6.14 8.38
C ASN A 79 16.70 -6.01 9.87
N ASP A 80 15.78 -5.51 10.70
CA ASP A 80 15.98 -5.26 12.14
C ASP A 80 17.25 -4.42 12.43
N VAL A 81 17.46 -3.38 11.63
CA VAL A 81 18.59 -2.45 11.79
C VAL A 81 18.33 -1.36 12.84
N GLY A 82 17.09 -1.25 13.34
CA GLY A 82 16.69 -0.35 14.41
C GLY A 82 16.22 1.04 13.93
N THR A 83 16.07 1.25 12.62
CA THR A 83 15.56 2.51 12.04
C THR A 83 14.47 2.21 11.01
N ASN A 84 13.40 3.00 10.97
CA ASN A 84 12.37 2.88 9.93
C ASN A 84 12.68 3.74 8.70
N ASP A 85 13.72 4.59 8.70
CA ASP A 85 14.04 5.44 7.55
C ASP A 85 14.67 4.62 6.44
N MET A 86 13.89 4.35 5.39
CA MET A 86 14.33 3.57 4.22
C MET A 86 15.44 4.26 3.42
N ARG A 87 15.63 5.56 3.61
CA ARG A 87 16.78 6.28 3.04
C ARG A 87 18.08 5.89 3.75
N GLU A 88 18.06 5.79 5.07
CA GLU A 88 19.20 5.34 5.86
C GLU A 88 19.51 3.87 5.56
N GLN A 89 18.46 3.05 5.42
CA GLN A 89 18.60 1.65 5.01
C GLN A 89 18.99 1.44 3.53
N SER A 90 19.06 2.50 2.73
CA SER A 90 19.32 2.42 1.28
C SER A 90 18.33 1.51 0.53
N VAL A 91 17.06 1.48 0.94
CA VAL A 91 15.98 0.73 0.30
C VAL A 91 15.21 1.64 -0.66
N PHE A 92 15.53 1.52 -1.95
CA PHE A 92 14.94 2.37 -3.00
C PHE A 92 14.31 1.54 -4.12
N GLU A 93 13.25 2.09 -4.70
CA GLU A 93 12.54 1.54 -5.85
C GLU A 93 12.35 2.64 -6.90
N THR A 94 12.07 2.22 -8.14
CA THR A 94 11.79 3.19 -9.20
C THR A 94 10.33 3.65 -9.12
N VAL A 95 10.10 4.96 -9.26
CA VAL A 95 8.74 5.53 -9.31
C VAL A 95 7.92 4.87 -10.42
N MET A 96 8.56 4.65 -11.56
CA MET A 96 7.93 4.00 -12.72
C MET A 96 7.49 2.57 -12.40
N GLY A 97 8.33 1.79 -11.71
CA GLY A 97 7.99 0.44 -11.27
C GLY A 97 6.77 0.43 -10.35
N LYS A 98 6.76 1.28 -9.32
CA LYS A 98 5.62 1.38 -8.39
C LYS A 98 4.33 1.81 -9.07
N LYS A 99 4.38 2.83 -9.93
CA LYS A 99 3.22 3.27 -10.70
C LYS A 99 2.66 2.13 -11.56
N GLN A 100 3.55 1.37 -12.22
CA GLN A 100 3.13 0.25 -13.07
C GLN A 100 2.50 -0.89 -12.25
N GLN A 101 3.07 -1.22 -11.09
CA GLN A 101 2.51 -2.24 -10.19
C GLN A 101 1.07 -1.89 -9.77
N LEU A 102 0.84 -0.67 -9.29
CA LEU A 102 -0.50 -0.21 -8.90
C LEU A 102 -1.46 -0.20 -10.10
N PHE A 103 -1.00 0.31 -11.24
CA PHE A 103 -1.83 0.35 -12.45
C PHE A 103 -2.28 -1.05 -12.89
N LEU A 104 -1.36 -2.01 -12.95
CA LEU A 104 -1.66 -3.39 -13.35
C LEU A 104 -2.59 -4.07 -12.35
N ALA A 105 -2.36 -3.91 -11.04
CA ALA A 105 -3.25 -4.45 -10.01
C ALA A 105 -4.68 -3.93 -10.17
N THR A 106 -4.85 -2.61 -10.37
CA THR A 106 -6.17 -2.03 -10.61
C THR A 106 -6.81 -2.52 -11.92
N GLN A 107 -6.03 -2.73 -12.99
CA GLN A 107 -6.57 -3.29 -14.24
C GLN A 107 -7.11 -4.71 -14.01
N VAL A 108 -6.38 -5.55 -13.30
CA VAL A 108 -6.82 -6.93 -12.98
C VAL A 108 -8.09 -6.91 -12.13
N CYS A 109 -8.14 -6.09 -11.07
CA CYS A 109 -9.37 -5.93 -10.28
C CYS A 109 -10.55 -5.49 -11.14
N LYS A 110 -10.36 -4.51 -12.04
CA LYS A 110 -11.40 -4.05 -12.96
C LYS A 110 -11.85 -5.15 -13.93
N MET A 111 -10.94 -5.99 -14.41
CA MET A 111 -11.29 -7.13 -15.27
C MET A 111 -12.15 -8.14 -14.51
N ILE A 112 -11.77 -8.49 -13.28
CA ILE A 112 -12.49 -9.46 -12.45
C ILE A 112 -13.87 -8.92 -12.06
N LEU A 113 -13.96 -7.67 -11.58
CA LEU A 113 -15.23 -7.05 -11.15
C LEU A 113 -16.22 -6.82 -12.30
N LYS A 114 -15.77 -6.88 -13.56
CA LYS A 114 -16.63 -6.78 -14.74
C LYS A 114 -17.30 -8.10 -15.13
N ILE A 115 -16.88 -9.22 -14.55
CA ILE A 115 -17.50 -10.53 -14.81
C ILE A 115 -18.84 -10.55 -14.09
N ASP A 116 -19.93 -10.56 -14.84
CA ASP A 116 -21.31 -10.59 -14.31
C ASP A 116 -21.86 -12.02 -14.21
N ASP A 117 -21.36 -12.95 -15.03
CA ASP A 117 -21.83 -14.33 -15.07
C ASP A 117 -20.67 -15.33 -15.25
N VAL A 118 -20.80 -16.50 -14.63
CA VAL A 118 -19.83 -17.61 -14.65
C VAL A 118 -20.57 -18.90 -14.99
N ILE A 119 -20.45 -19.35 -16.23
CA ILE A 119 -21.04 -20.60 -16.71
C ILE A 119 -20.08 -21.76 -16.38
N LYS A 120 -20.57 -22.81 -15.72
CA LYS A 120 -19.77 -24.02 -15.44
C LYS A 120 -20.13 -25.14 -16.41
N PRO A 121 -19.18 -26.02 -16.79
CA PRO A 121 -19.45 -27.14 -17.70
C PRO A 121 -20.51 -28.14 -17.21
N SER A 122 -20.77 -28.17 -15.90
CA SER A 122 -21.78 -29.02 -15.25
C SER A 122 -23.21 -28.52 -15.44
N ASP A 123 -23.38 -27.31 -15.96
CA ASP A 123 -24.68 -26.65 -16.12
C ASP A 123 -25.26 -26.86 -17.53
N PHE A 124 -24.67 -27.80 -18.29
CA PHE A 124 -25.13 -28.31 -19.59
C PHE A 124 -25.71 -29.72 -19.48
#